data_AF-M1JA11-F1
#
_entry.id   AF-M1JA11-F1
#
_cell.length_a   1.000
_cell.length_b   1.000
_cell.length_c   1.000
_cell.angle_alpha   90.00
_cell.angle_beta   90.00
_cell.angle_gamma   90.00
#
_symmetry.space_group_name_H-M   'P 1'
#
loop_
_entity.id
_entity.type
_entity.pdbx_description
1 polymer ?
#
loop_
_entity_poly.entity_id
_entity_poly.type
_entity_poly.pdbx_seq_one_letter_code
_entity_poly.pdbx_strand_id
1 'polypeptide(L)'
;MREFRFIVERNSQDYILAGEEALLLSVASGSSPVLRFVIFDPPAVLIGYHQTVEQEVNLEEVRRKNWDVGRRPTGGGTIIMGPWQLGWEIYADKSLLGETPDNAMRLGAEGVIRTLGKLGISANFRPKNDVEIKGRKISGIGAFSEGRYMGVTGTILLDFDVDAMVSVLKLTSEKLKDKLSKDFKDRLTWINKELTSSIDMVDLIKIAKEGFSEALGVELKESTYHKEETETINRLARKYSSPEWIFGMRKPLEGDNIRYLERKLPGGLVKVQIKLAGENLIQSVLITGDFFVEPRTAIYDLEARLKWSRVEDIDNEIKEWYKNVKILGITQEDLINLMKEALK
;
A
#
# COMPACT_ATOMS: atom_id res chain seq x y z
N MET A 1 30.84 -1.43 10.32
CA MET A 1 29.67 -1.19 9.46
C MET A 1 28.45 -1.75 10.19
N ARG A 2 27.27 -1.14 10.11
CA ARG A 2 26.07 -1.72 10.74
C ARG A 2 25.62 -2.93 9.91
N GLU A 3 25.01 -3.94 10.53
CA GLU A 3 24.58 -5.16 9.84
C GLU A 3 23.06 -5.24 9.75
N PHE A 4 22.55 -5.59 8.57
CA PHE A 4 21.14 -5.88 8.31
C PHE A 4 21.01 -7.32 7.83
N ARG A 5 19.96 -8.01 8.26
CA ARG A 5 19.58 -9.30 7.68
C ARG A 5 19.05 -9.05 6.27
N PHE A 6 19.46 -9.89 5.33
CA PHE A 6 19.00 -9.86 3.95
C PHE A 6 18.25 -11.14 3.63
N ILE A 7 17.02 -10.98 3.16
CA ILE A 7 16.12 -12.10 2.83
C ILE A 7 15.60 -11.88 1.41
N VAL A 8 15.53 -12.94 0.61
CA VAL A 8 14.87 -12.95 -0.69
C VAL A 8 13.74 -13.97 -0.63
N GLU A 9 12.54 -13.55 -1.03
CA GLU A 9 11.34 -14.38 -1.03
C GLU A 9 10.59 -14.28 -2.36
N ARG A 10 10.14 -15.43 -2.86
CA ARG A 10 9.15 -15.52 -3.93
C ARG A 10 8.01 -16.40 -3.44
N ASN A 11 6.81 -15.83 -3.34
CA ASN A 11 5.67 -16.52 -2.74
C ASN A 11 4.32 -15.89 -3.15
N SER A 12 3.21 -16.50 -2.70
CA SER A 12 1.86 -15.98 -2.85
C SER A 12 1.64 -14.71 -2.00
N GLN A 13 0.60 -13.95 -2.35
CA GLN A 13 0.34 -12.66 -1.70
C GLN A 13 0.14 -12.77 -0.18
N ASP A 14 -0.51 -13.82 0.27
CA ASP A 14 -0.86 -14.00 1.67
C ASP A 14 0.38 -14.24 2.55
N TYR A 15 1.33 -15.01 2.03
CA TYR A 15 2.58 -15.28 2.74
C TYR A 15 3.49 -14.05 2.77
N ILE A 16 3.60 -13.32 1.65
CA ILE A 16 4.41 -12.09 1.59
C ILE A 16 3.85 -11.03 2.53
N LEU A 17 2.53 -10.77 2.50
CA LEU A 17 1.88 -9.81 3.40
C LEU A 17 1.95 -10.25 4.88
N ALA A 18 1.87 -11.56 5.15
CA ALA A 18 2.10 -12.09 6.49
C ALA A 18 3.52 -11.81 6.98
N GLY A 19 4.52 -11.94 6.12
CA GLY A 19 5.90 -11.59 6.44
C GLY A 19 6.13 -10.09 6.65
N GLU A 20 5.38 -9.21 5.97
CA GLU A 20 5.46 -7.75 6.21
C GLU A 20 5.07 -7.42 7.66
N GLU A 21 3.92 -7.96 8.12
CA GLU A 21 3.47 -7.75 9.49
C GLU A 21 4.36 -8.50 10.51
N ALA A 22 4.80 -9.73 10.20
CA ALA A 22 5.63 -10.52 11.11
C ALA A 22 7.03 -9.94 11.32
N LEU A 23 7.70 -9.46 10.27
CA LEU A 23 9.03 -8.90 10.37
C LEU A 23 9.03 -7.56 11.12
N LEU A 24 8.03 -6.71 10.88
CA LEU A 24 7.90 -5.47 11.65
C LEU A 24 7.70 -5.77 13.15
N LEU A 25 6.84 -6.74 13.49
CA LEU A 25 6.64 -7.18 14.87
C LEU A 25 7.91 -7.79 15.50
N SER A 26 8.68 -8.54 14.73
CA SER A 26 9.93 -9.15 15.19
C SER A 26 10.98 -8.09 15.50
N VAL A 27 11.19 -7.13 14.59
CA VAL A 27 12.09 -5.99 14.84
C VAL A 27 11.59 -5.15 16.02
N ALA A 28 10.27 -4.97 16.13
CA ALA A 28 9.66 -4.27 17.25
C ALA A 28 9.89 -4.95 18.61
N SER A 29 10.16 -6.26 18.58
CA SER A 29 10.46 -7.10 19.73
C SER A 29 11.97 -7.31 19.95
N GLY A 30 12.82 -6.56 19.24
CA GLY A 30 14.27 -6.53 19.42
C GLY A 30 15.08 -7.40 18.45
N SER A 31 14.46 -7.96 17.40
CA SER A 31 15.18 -8.63 16.31
C SER A 31 16.01 -7.63 15.50
N SER A 32 17.05 -8.13 14.84
CA SER A 32 17.92 -7.31 13.99
C SER A 32 17.15 -6.68 12.82
N PRO A 33 17.52 -5.46 12.36
CA PRO A 33 16.94 -4.85 11.18
C PRO A 33 17.03 -5.74 9.94
N VAL A 34 16.05 -5.62 9.05
CA VAL A 34 15.89 -6.49 7.88
C VAL A 34 15.72 -5.67 6.62
N LEU A 35 16.43 -6.05 5.56
CA LEU A 35 16.09 -5.75 4.17
C LEU A 35 15.55 -7.04 3.53
N ARG A 36 14.29 -7.04 3.12
CA ARG A 36 13.64 -8.15 2.44
C ARG A 36 13.33 -7.76 1.00
N PHE A 37 13.72 -8.60 0.05
CA PHE A 37 13.26 -8.53 -1.33
C PHE A 37 12.17 -9.58 -1.56
N VAL A 38 11.09 -9.18 -2.22
CA VAL A 38 9.89 -10.00 -2.43
C VAL A 38 9.46 -10.01 -3.89
N ILE A 39 9.03 -11.17 -4.37
CA ILE A 39 8.50 -11.37 -5.71
C ILE A 39 7.16 -12.10 -5.55
N PHE A 40 6.08 -11.45 -5.97
CA PHE A 40 4.74 -12.03 -5.88
C PHE A 40 4.55 -13.03 -7.02
N ASP A 41 4.29 -14.27 -6.67
CA ASP A 41 4.02 -15.36 -7.62
C ASP A 41 3.04 -16.37 -7.00
N PRO A 42 1.79 -16.45 -7.50
CA PRO A 42 1.26 -15.78 -8.70
C PRO A 42 1.13 -14.25 -8.54
N PRO A 43 0.92 -13.50 -9.63
CA PRO A 43 0.64 -12.08 -9.55
C PRO A 43 -0.61 -11.79 -8.72
N ALA A 44 -0.64 -10.63 -8.06
CA ALA A 44 -1.70 -10.29 -7.12
C ALA A 44 -2.16 -8.83 -7.27
N VAL A 45 -3.48 -8.64 -7.17
CA VAL A 45 -4.10 -7.34 -6.96
C VAL A 45 -4.21 -7.10 -5.46
N LEU A 46 -3.44 -6.15 -4.93
CA LEU A 46 -3.39 -5.84 -3.51
C LEU A 46 -4.15 -4.55 -3.24
N ILE A 47 -5.28 -4.64 -2.56
CA ILE A 47 -6.08 -3.49 -2.16
C ILE A 47 -5.59 -2.91 -0.82
N GLY A 48 -5.80 -1.60 -0.64
CA GLY A 48 -5.52 -0.91 0.62
C GLY A 48 -6.48 -1.31 1.74
N TYR A 49 -6.03 -1.12 2.98
CA TYR A 49 -6.75 -1.54 4.19
C TYR A 49 -8.20 -1.02 4.26
N HIS A 50 -8.47 0.23 3.84
CA HIS A 50 -9.80 0.85 3.87
C HIS A 50 -10.57 0.77 2.54
N GLN A 51 -10.06 0.09 1.52
CA GLN A 51 -10.75 -0.06 0.23
C GLN A 51 -11.76 -1.22 0.25
N THR A 52 -12.72 -1.22 -0.68
CA THR A 52 -13.65 -2.36 -0.89
C THR A 52 -13.22 -3.12 -2.14
N VAL A 53 -13.23 -4.45 -2.11
CA VAL A 53 -12.71 -5.23 -3.26
C VAL A 53 -13.58 -4.99 -4.50
N GLU A 54 -14.89 -4.95 -4.30
CA GLU A 54 -15.91 -4.87 -5.35
C GLU A 54 -15.84 -3.55 -6.13
N GLN A 55 -15.35 -2.47 -5.51
CA GLN A 55 -15.20 -1.17 -6.15
C GLN A 55 -13.85 -0.99 -6.85
N GLU A 56 -12.84 -1.79 -6.51
CA GLU A 56 -11.47 -1.56 -6.98
C GLU A 56 -11.00 -2.64 -7.94
N VAL A 57 -11.54 -3.86 -7.84
CA VAL A 57 -11.01 -5.04 -8.53
C VAL A 57 -12.04 -5.66 -9.49
N ASN A 58 -11.61 -5.95 -10.71
CA ASN A 58 -12.34 -6.79 -11.65
C ASN A 58 -12.10 -8.27 -11.33
N LEU A 59 -12.87 -8.82 -10.38
CA LEU A 59 -12.72 -10.19 -9.90
C LEU A 59 -12.91 -11.27 -10.98
N GLU A 60 -13.63 -10.99 -12.05
CA GLU A 60 -13.77 -11.92 -13.16
C GLU A 60 -12.45 -12.03 -13.93
N GLU A 61 -11.85 -10.90 -14.28
CA GLU A 61 -10.58 -10.87 -15.02
C GLU A 61 -9.43 -11.42 -14.17
N VAL A 62 -9.38 -11.10 -12.87
CA VAL A 62 -8.39 -11.67 -11.93
C VAL A 62 -8.46 -13.20 -11.93
N ARG A 63 -9.67 -13.77 -11.81
CA ARG A 63 -9.86 -15.23 -11.88
C ARG A 63 -9.44 -15.80 -13.22
N ARG A 64 -9.80 -15.14 -14.33
CA ARG A 64 -9.44 -15.58 -15.69
C ARG A 64 -7.91 -15.64 -15.90
N LYS A 65 -7.17 -14.75 -15.25
CA LYS A 65 -5.69 -14.70 -15.31
C LYS A 65 -4.98 -15.60 -14.28
N ASN A 66 -5.72 -16.26 -13.38
CA ASN A 66 -5.15 -16.97 -12.21
C ASN A 66 -4.27 -16.05 -11.34
N TRP A 67 -4.73 -14.82 -11.10
CA TRP A 67 -4.08 -13.89 -10.18
C TRP A 67 -4.76 -13.94 -8.81
N ASP A 68 -4.02 -13.57 -7.77
CA ASP A 68 -4.55 -13.46 -6.42
C ASP A 68 -5.20 -12.08 -6.16
N VAL A 69 -6.04 -12.02 -5.13
CA VAL A 69 -6.49 -10.77 -4.51
C VAL A 69 -6.04 -10.76 -3.06
N GLY A 70 -5.38 -9.70 -2.65
CA GLY A 70 -4.91 -9.50 -1.28
C GLY A 70 -5.38 -8.19 -0.68
N ARG A 71 -5.48 -8.11 0.65
CA ARG A 71 -5.66 -6.85 1.37
C ARG A 71 -4.44 -6.57 2.23
N ARG A 72 -3.81 -5.43 1.99
CA ARG A 72 -2.61 -5.03 2.74
C ARG A 72 -2.96 -4.59 4.16
N PRO A 73 -2.02 -4.72 5.12
CA PRO A 73 -2.17 -4.17 6.46
C PRO A 73 -2.17 -2.64 6.51
N THR A 74 -1.79 -1.99 5.40
CA THR A 74 -1.58 -0.56 5.25
C THR A 74 -2.63 0.08 4.34
N GLY A 75 -2.84 1.38 4.50
CA GLY A 75 -3.73 2.17 3.66
C GLY A 75 -3.20 2.34 2.22
N GLY A 76 -3.65 3.42 1.57
CA GLY A 76 -3.27 3.71 0.19
C GLY A 76 -4.14 2.99 -0.85
N GLY A 77 -3.83 3.24 -2.12
CA GLY A 77 -4.58 2.69 -3.24
C GLY A 77 -4.24 1.24 -3.57
N THR A 78 -4.99 0.70 -4.54
CA THR A 78 -4.75 -0.63 -5.08
C THR A 78 -3.43 -0.65 -5.86
N ILE A 79 -2.60 -1.66 -5.61
CA ILE A 79 -1.36 -1.91 -6.35
C ILE A 79 -1.41 -3.31 -6.93
N ILE A 80 -0.62 -3.53 -7.97
CA ILE A 80 -0.49 -4.83 -8.62
C ILE A 80 0.96 -5.26 -8.51
N MET A 81 1.19 -6.48 -8.02
CA MET A 81 2.51 -7.07 -7.83
C MET A 81 2.59 -8.37 -8.62
N GLY A 82 3.76 -8.69 -9.15
CA GLY A 82 3.98 -9.91 -9.92
C GLY A 82 5.47 -10.19 -10.16
N PRO A 83 5.81 -11.23 -10.93
CA PRO A 83 7.19 -11.65 -11.17
C PRO A 83 8.00 -10.68 -12.03
N TRP A 84 7.36 -9.67 -12.61
CA TRP A 84 7.98 -8.62 -13.44
C TRP A 84 8.43 -7.39 -12.64
N GLN A 85 8.30 -7.40 -11.32
CA GLN A 85 8.79 -6.31 -10.48
C GLN A 85 9.37 -6.84 -9.18
N LEU A 86 10.46 -6.23 -8.74
CA LEU A 86 11.08 -6.53 -7.45
C LEU A 86 10.40 -5.68 -6.38
N GLY A 87 9.72 -6.30 -5.43
CA GLY A 87 9.35 -5.64 -4.19
C GLY A 87 10.55 -5.59 -3.25
N TRP A 88 10.70 -4.50 -2.51
CA TRP A 88 11.71 -4.37 -1.47
C TRP A 88 11.10 -3.76 -0.22
N GLU A 89 11.62 -4.15 0.93
CA GLU A 89 11.06 -3.80 2.23
C GLU A 89 12.16 -3.69 3.28
N ILE A 90 12.12 -2.64 4.08
CA ILE A 90 13.07 -2.37 5.15
C ILE A 90 12.30 -2.26 6.46
N TYR A 91 12.66 -3.08 7.44
CA TYR A 91 12.10 -3.04 8.79
C TYR A 91 13.22 -2.71 9.78
N ALA A 92 13.10 -1.59 10.47
CA ALA A 92 14.12 -1.12 11.40
C ALA A 92 13.52 -0.16 12.45
N ASP A 93 14.32 0.14 13.48
CA ASP A 93 14.09 1.31 14.32
C ASP A 93 14.19 2.60 13.48
N LYS A 94 13.32 3.58 13.74
CA LYS A 94 13.26 4.86 13.02
C LYS A 94 14.60 5.59 12.97
N SER A 95 15.40 5.49 14.03
CA SER A 95 16.74 6.12 14.08
C SER A 95 17.72 5.59 13.02
N LEU A 96 17.49 4.38 12.51
CA LEU A 96 18.28 3.81 11.42
C LEU A 96 17.83 4.28 10.04
N LEU A 97 16.61 4.83 9.94
CA LEU A 97 15.99 5.25 8.68
C LEU A 97 15.75 6.76 8.59
N GLY A 98 16.41 7.54 9.46
CA GLY A 98 16.32 9.01 9.43
C GLY A 98 15.10 9.59 10.17
N GLU A 99 14.58 8.87 11.18
CA GLU A 99 13.55 9.27 12.15
C GLU A 99 12.13 9.47 11.61
N THR A 100 12.00 10.00 10.38
CA THR A 100 10.71 10.36 9.78
C THR A 100 10.38 9.49 8.57
N PRO A 101 9.09 9.25 8.27
CA PRO A 101 8.69 8.52 7.08
C PRO A 101 9.27 9.10 5.78
N ASP A 102 9.33 10.43 5.66
CA ASP A 102 9.85 11.09 4.46
C ASP A 102 11.35 10.85 4.27
N ASN A 103 12.15 10.90 5.34
CA ASN A 103 13.58 10.59 5.27
C ASN A 103 13.81 9.11 4.94
N ALA A 104 13.00 8.23 5.53
CA ALA A 104 13.08 6.80 5.30
C ALA A 104 12.74 6.43 3.84
N MET A 105 11.72 7.07 3.27
CA MET A 105 11.39 6.93 1.84
C MET A 105 12.52 7.46 0.94
N ARG A 106 13.16 8.59 1.29
CA ARG A 106 14.33 9.09 0.55
C ARG A 106 15.51 8.13 0.59
N LEU A 107 15.75 7.50 1.75
CA LEU A 107 16.80 6.50 1.91
C LEU A 107 16.53 5.23 1.09
N GLY A 108 15.28 4.74 1.09
CA GLY A 108 14.87 3.66 0.20
C GLY A 108 14.98 4.03 -1.29
N ALA A 109 14.61 5.26 -1.65
CA ALA A 109 14.77 5.79 -3.01
C ALA A 109 16.23 5.80 -3.45
N GLU A 110 17.15 6.17 -2.55
CA GLU A 110 18.59 6.14 -2.82
C GLU A 110 19.07 4.71 -3.13
N GLY A 111 18.54 3.69 -2.44
CA GLY A 111 18.80 2.28 -2.76
C GLY A 111 18.39 1.93 -4.20
N VAL A 112 17.20 2.37 -4.62
CA VAL A 112 16.73 2.22 -6.00
C VAL A 112 17.60 2.99 -6.99
N ILE A 113 17.94 4.25 -6.69
CA ILE A 113 18.76 5.10 -7.58
C ILE A 113 20.15 4.49 -7.79
N ARG A 114 20.80 3.97 -6.73
CA ARG A 114 22.09 3.28 -6.84
C ARG A 114 21.99 2.00 -7.65
N THR A 115 20.93 1.24 -7.45
CA THR A 115 20.64 0.03 -8.25
C THR A 115 20.56 0.38 -9.74
N LEU A 116 19.80 1.41 -10.10
CA LEU A 116 19.65 1.88 -11.48
C LEU A 116 20.96 2.47 -12.02
N GLY A 117 21.72 3.21 -11.20
CA GLY A 117 23.02 3.76 -11.58
C GLY A 117 24.05 2.68 -11.95
N LYS A 118 24.05 1.54 -11.25
CA LYS A 118 24.87 0.37 -11.59
C LYS A 118 24.50 -0.26 -12.94
N LEU A 119 23.27 -0.06 -13.40
CA LEU A 119 22.79 -0.44 -14.73
C LEU A 119 23.04 0.65 -15.80
N GLY A 120 23.71 1.76 -15.43
CA GLY A 120 23.92 2.91 -16.32
C GLY A 120 22.67 3.78 -16.51
N ILE A 121 21.64 3.61 -15.69
CA ILE A 121 20.38 4.34 -15.77
C ILE A 121 20.41 5.51 -14.78
N SER A 122 20.31 6.74 -15.28
CA SER A 122 20.17 7.93 -14.44
C SER A 122 18.72 8.11 -13.99
N ALA A 123 18.50 8.07 -12.68
CA ALA A 123 17.19 8.21 -12.05
C ALA A 123 17.25 9.23 -10.91
N ASN A 124 16.11 9.84 -10.58
CA ASN A 124 16.01 10.83 -9.51
C ASN A 124 14.80 10.54 -8.63
N PHE A 125 14.89 10.92 -7.36
CA PHE A 125 13.75 10.91 -6.46
C PHE A 125 12.80 12.06 -6.80
N ARG A 126 11.53 11.74 -7.08
CA ARG A 126 10.44 12.70 -7.22
C ARG A 126 9.58 12.65 -5.96
N PRO A 127 9.62 13.69 -5.11
CA PRO A 127 8.67 13.82 -4.00
C PRO A 127 7.21 13.73 -4.51
N LYS A 128 6.31 13.08 -3.80
CA LYS A 128 6.44 12.64 -2.40
C LYS A 128 7.11 11.29 -2.20
N ASN A 129 7.03 10.37 -3.16
CA ASN A 129 7.35 8.96 -2.91
C ASN A 129 7.70 8.14 -4.17
N ASP A 130 8.16 8.78 -5.25
CA ASP A 130 8.47 8.10 -6.50
C ASP A 130 9.96 8.18 -6.85
N VAL A 131 10.47 7.20 -7.59
CA VAL A 131 11.71 7.33 -8.37
C VAL A 131 11.34 7.37 -9.84
N GLU A 132 11.98 8.27 -10.59
CA GLU A 132 11.68 8.49 -12.01
C GLU A 132 12.91 8.59 -12.89
N ILE A 133 12.69 8.30 -14.18
CA ILE A 133 13.64 8.44 -15.28
C ILE A 133 12.96 9.31 -16.34
N LYS A 134 13.55 10.47 -16.64
CA LYS A 134 13.03 11.43 -17.64
C LYS A 134 11.54 11.76 -17.39
N GLY A 135 11.14 11.97 -16.13
CA GLY A 135 9.76 12.27 -15.74
C GLY A 135 8.80 11.07 -15.64
N ARG A 136 9.25 9.86 -15.99
CA ARG A 136 8.45 8.62 -15.93
C ARG A 136 8.80 7.80 -14.70
N LYS A 137 7.80 7.39 -13.93
CA LYS A 137 7.96 6.63 -12.69
C LYS A 137 8.44 5.20 -12.98
N ILE A 138 9.43 4.74 -12.22
CA ILE A 138 9.95 3.36 -12.23
C ILE A 138 9.84 2.67 -10.86
N SER A 139 9.63 3.45 -9.79
CA SER A 139 9.47 2.93 -8.43
C SER A 139 8.43 3.77 -7.69
N GLY A 140 7.56 3.11 -6.94
CA GLY A 140 6.75 3.74 -5.89
C GLY A 140 7.23 3.28 -4.53
N ILE A 141 7.19 4.19 -3.56
CA ILE A 141 7.66 3.96 -2.19
C ILE A 141 6.53 4.29 -1.21
N GLY A 142 6.46 3.54 -0.13
CA GLY A 142 5.60 3.81 1.02
C GLY A 142 6.38 3.64 2.30
N ALA A 143 5.94 4.33 3.35
CA ALA A 143 6.45 4.12 4.69
C ALA A 143 5.29 4.12 5.67
N PHE A 144 5.39 3.28 6.69
CA PHE A 144 4.46 3.20 7.79
C PHE A 144 5.22 2.93 9.08
N SER A 145 4.60 3.25 10.22
CA SER A 145 5.26 3.17 11.51
C SER A 145 4.40 2.43 12.51
N GLU A 146 5.06 1.76 13.44
CA GLU A 146 4.46 1.15 14.62
C GLU A 146 5.31 1.57 15.83
N GLY A 147 4.86 2.59 16.56
CA GLY A 147 5.63 3.20 17.64
C GLY A 147 6.98 3.76 17.15
N ARG A 148 8.09 3.21 17.66
CA ARG A 148 9.46 3.61 17.30
C ARG A 148 10.03 2.85 16.08
N TYR A 149 9.28 1.89 15.54
CA TYR A 149 9.70 1.06 14.42
C TYR A 149 9.01 1.50 13.14
N MET A 150 9.64 1.21 12.01
CA MET A 150 9.19 1.66 10.70
C MET A 150 9.40 0.57 9.66
N GLY A 151 8.38 0.38 8.83
CA GLY A 151 8.45 -0.33 7.56
C GLY A 151 8.56 0.67 6.43
N VAL A 152 9.54 0.51 5.55
CA VAL A 152 9.63 1.24 4.27
C VAL A 152 9.59 0.22 3.16
N THR A 153 8.64 0.35 2.26
CA THR A 153 8.45 -0.60 1.18
C THR A 153 8.44 0.12 -0.16
N GLY A 154 8.81 -0.59 -1.21
CA GLY A 154 8.71 -0.06 -2.55
C GLY A 154 8.91 -1.13 -3.61
N THR A 155 8.92 -0.67 -4.86
CA THR A 155 9.05 -1.55 -6.02
C THR A 155 10.18 -1.10 -6.94
N ILE A 156 10.74 -2.01 -7.72
CA ILE A 156 11.54 -1.68 -8.91
C ILE A 156 10.89 -2.42 -10.07
N LEU A 157 10.38 -1.67 -11.05
CA LEU A 157 9.75 -2.27 -12.23
C LEU A 157 10.84 -2.82 -13.16
N LEU A 158 10.92 -4.15 -13.26
CA LEU A 158 11.84 -4.83 -14.18
C LEU A 158 11.24 -4.86 -15.59
N ASP A 159 10.01 -5.36 -15.66
CA ASP A 159 9.12 -5.40 -16.82
C ASP A 159 7.71 -5.00 -16.40
N PHE A 160 6.86 -4.65 -17.37
CA PHE A 160 5.50 -4.22 -17.05
C PHE A 160 4.50 -4.40 -18.20
N ASP A 161 3.45 -5.20 -17.98
CA ASP A 161 2.29 -5.28 -18.88
C ASP A 161 1.17 -4.36 -18.36
N VAL A 162 1.16 -3.13 -18.89
CA VAL A 162 0.17 -2.10 -18.54
C VAL A 162 -1.26 -2.57 -18.85
N ASP A 163 -1.48 -3.28 -19.95
CA ASP A 163 -2.84 -3.64 -20.37
C ASP A 163 -3.39 -4.76 -19.50
N ALA A 164 -2.55 -5.75 -19.14
CA ALA A 164 -2.92 -6.76 -18.15
C ALA A 164 -3.24 -6.11 -16.79
N MET A 165 -2.44 -5.14 -16.34
CA MET A 165 -2.66 -4.42 -15.10
C MET A 165 -4.00 -3.65 -15.11
N VAL A 166 -4.26 -2.88 -16.16
CA VAL A 166 -5.49 -2.07 -16.25
C VAL A 166 -6.73 -2.97 -16.33
N SER A 167 -6.63 -4.16 -16.95
CA SER A 167 -7.76 -5.08 -17.09
C SER A 167 -8.30 -5.63 -15.78
N VAL A 168 -7.46 -5.77 -14.74
CA VAL A 168 -7.85 -6.31 -13.43
C VAL A 168 -8.40 -5.26 -12.47
N LEU A 169 -8.33 -3.98 -12.82
CA LEU A 169 -8.93 -2.89 -12.04
C LEU A 169 -10.40 -2.72 -12.43
N LYS A 170 -11.25 -2.40 -11.44
CA LYS A 170 -12.66 -2.10 -11.70
C LYS A 170 -12.79 -0.70 -12.29
N LEU A 171 -13.13 -0.62 -13.57
CA LEU A 171 -13.37 0.63 -14.27
C LEU A 171 -14.82 0.69 -14.77
N THR A 172 -15.40 1.89 -14.77
CA THR A 172 -16.82 2.09 -15.11
C THR A 172 -17.10 2.10 -16.62
N SER A 173 -16.08 2.19 -17.48
CA SER A 173 -16.23 2.10 -18.95
C SER A 173 -14.95 1.72 -19.69
N GLU A 174 -15.08 1.14 -20.88
CA GLU A 174 -13.95 0.80 -21.77
C GLU A 174 -13.16 2.05 -22.19
N LYS A 175 -13.84 3.18 -22.39
CA LYS A 175 -13.18 4.47 -22.71
C LYS A 175 -12.24 4.93 -21.59
N LEU A 176 -12.61 4.70 -20.32
CA LEU A 176 -11.74 5.01 -19.19
C LEU A 176 -10.55 4.06 -19.14
N LYS A 177 -10.75 2.79 -19.50
CA LYS A 177 -9.70 1.79 -19.59
C LYS A 177 -8.64 2.18 -20.62
N ASP A 178 -9.04 2.52 -21.85
CA ASP A 178 -8.09 2.96 -22.89
C ASP A 178 -7.31 4.22 -22.48
N LYS A 179 -8.02 5.19 -21.87
CA LYS A 179 -7.39 6.41 -21.37
C LYS A 179 -6.37 6.09 -20.25
N LEU A 180 -6.72 5.19 -19.33
CA LEU A 180 -5.84 4.80 -18.22
C LEU A 180 -4.61 4.03 -18.73
N SER A 181 -4.81 3.06 -19.63
CA SER A 181 -3.72 2.34 -20.29
C SER A 181 -2.74 3.30 -20.98
N LYS A 182 -3.25 4.29 -21.72
CA LYS A 182 -2.41 5.30 -22.36
C LYS A 182 -1.65 6.15 -21.34
N ASP A 183 -2.34 6.67 -20.32
CA ASP A 183 -1.73 7.47 -19.26
C ASP A 183 -0.61 6.69 -18.55
N PHE A 184 -0.82 5.40 -18.29
CA PHE A 184 0.18 4.55 -17.62
C PHE A 184 1.38 4.29 -18.52
N LYS A 185 1.18 4.02 -19.81
CA LYS A 185 2.27 3.85 -20.79
C LYS A 185 3.14 5.10 -20.93
N ASP A 186 2.52 6.27 -20.80
CA ASP A 186 3.20 7.58 -20.88
C ASP A 186 3.93 7.92 -19.57
N ARG A 187 3.35 7.59 -18.41
CA ARG A 187 3.85 7.99 -17.09
C ARG A 187 4.76 6.97 -16.41
N LEU A 188 4.76 5.71 -16.85
CA LEU A 188 5.56 4.63 -16.28
C LEU A 188 6.71 4.22 -17.22
N THR A 189 7.79 3.74 -16.61
CA THR A 189 8.88 3.05 -17.28
C THR A 189 9.40 1.90 -16.43
N TRP A 190 10.24 1.05 -17.00
CA TRP A 190 10.81 -0.13 -16.34
C TRP A 190 12.22 -0.39 -16.88
N ILE A 191 13.00 -1.19 -16.15
CA ILE A 191 14.43 -1.40 -16.44
C ILE A 191 14.64 -1.89 -17.87
N ASN A 192 13.96 -2.97 -18.28
CA ASN A 192 14.18 -3.59 -19.58
C ASN A 192 13.70 -2.72 -20.77
N LYS A 193 12.96 -1.63 -20.53
CA LYS A 193 12.60 -0.62 -21.53
C LYS A 193 13.70 0.43 -21.72
N GLU A 194 14.52 0.67 -20.71
CA GLU A 194 15.59 1.68 -20.72
C GLU A 194 16.96 1.08 -21.08
N LEU A 195 17.10 -0.24 -21.02
CA LEU A 195 18.32 -0.96 -21.38
C LEU A 195 18.36 -1.36 -22.86
N THR A 196 19.58 -1.49 -23.40
CA THR A 196 19.83 -2.07 -24.72
C THR A 196 19.77 -3.59 -24.73
N SER A 197 20.14 -4.22 -23.61
CA SER A 197 20.06 -5.66 -23.37
C SER A 197 19.28 -5.89 -22.08
N SER A 198 18.21 -6.68 -22.14
CA SER A 198 17.37 -7.01 -20.99
C SER A 198 18.14 -7.83 -19.95
N ILE A 199 17.81 -7.64 -18.67
CA ILE A 199 18.26 -8.47 -17.55
C ILE A 199 17.09 -9.27 -17.00
N ASP A 200 17.39 -10.29 -16.20
CA ASP A 200 16.38 -11.03 -15.45
C ASP A 200 16.28 -10.58 -13.97
N MET A 201 15.35 -11.21 -13.25
CA MET A 201 15.13 -10.90 -11.83
C MET A 201 16.30 -11.30 -10.93
N VAL A 202 17.07 -12.33 -11.30
CA VAL A 202 18.22 -12.80 -10.52
C VAL A 202 19.35 -11.77 -10.59
N ASP A 203 19.61 -11.26 -11.80
CA ASP A 203 20.56 -10.17 -12.01
C ASP A 203 20.11 -8.91 -11.25
N LEU A 204 18.82 -8.56 -11.34
CA LEU A 204 18.27 -7.41 -10.63
C LEU A 204 18.44 -7.55 -9.11
N ILE A 205 18.15 -8.70 -8.52
CA ILE A 205 18.34 -8.95 -7.07
C ILE A 205 19.78 -8.69 -6.67
N LYS A 206 20.75 -9.21 -7.44
CA LYS A 206 22.17 -9.06 -7.13
C LYS A 206 22.59 -7.58 -7.15
N ILE A 207 22.21 -6.86 -8.20
CA ILE A 207 22.54 -5.44 -8.35
C ILE A 207 21.83 -4.60 -7.29
N ALA A 208 20.56 -4.91 -7.00
CA ALA A 208 19.77 -4.22 -6.00
C ALA A 208 20.34 -4.43 -4.59
N LYS A 209 20.80 -5.64 -4.26
CA LYS A 209 21.46 -5.92 -2.98
C LYS A 209 22.65 -4.98 -2.76
N GLU A 210 23.51 -4.82 -3.77
CA GLU A 210 24.64 -3.88 -3.70
C GLU A 210 24.17 -2.43 -3.57
N GLY A 211 23.20 -2.01 -4.40
CA GLY A 211 22.67 -0.64 -4.39
C GLY A 211 22.07 -0.24 -3.04
N PHE A 212 21.29 -1.13 -2.43
CA PHE A 212 20.71 -0.91 -1.09
C PHE A 212 21.75 -0.97 0.03
N SER A 213 22.74 -1.88 -0.05
CA SER A 213 23.85 -1.94 0.92
C SER A 213 24.63 -0.62 0.96
N GLU A 214 24.95 -0.06 -0.21
CA GLU A 214 25.63 1.23 -0.33
C GLU A 214 24.76 2.40 0.17
N ALA A 215 23.48 2.44 -0.21
CA ALA A 215 22.57 3.51 0.19
C ALA A 215 22.38 3.56 1.71
N LEU A 216 22.22 2.40 2.33
CA LEU A 216 22.00 2.27 3.77
C LEU A 216 23.32 2.38 4.57
N GLY A 217 24.47 2.21 3.93
CA GLY A 217 25.77 2.15 4.62
C GLY A 217 25.90 0.94 5.55
N VAL A 218 25.31 -0.20 5.15
CA VAL A 218 25.21 -1.42 5.95
C VAL A 218 25.79 -2.62 5.23
N GLU A 219 26.28 -3.59 5.99
CA GLU A 219 26.57 -4.92 5.48
C GLU A 219 25.30 -5.76 5.48
N LEU A 220 24.98 -6.36 4.34
CA LEU A 220 23.82 -7.24 4.17
C LEU A 220 24.22 -8.70 4.36
N LYS A 221 23.82 -9.29 5.49
CA LYS A 221 24.07 -10.70 5.82
C LYS A 221 22.91 -11.57 5.34
N GLU A 222 23.21 -12.56 4.50
CA GLU A 222 22.22 -13.55 4.07
C GLU A 222 21.53 -14.19 5.29
N SER A 223 20.21 -14.28 5.23
CA SER A 223 19.40 -14.75 6.34
C SER A 223 18.12 -15.42 5.81
N THR A 224 17.48 -16.19 6.68
CA THR A 224 16.13 -16.72 6.49
C THR A 224 15.25 -16.22 7.61
N TYR A 225 13.94 -16.49 7.54
CA TYR A 225 13.07 -16.27 8.69
C TYR A 225 13.56 -17.07 9.90
N HIS A 226 13.56 -16.42 11.06
CA HIS A 226 13.72 -17.08 12.34
C HIS A 226 12.49 -17.96 12.63
N LYS A 227 12.63 -18.86 13.60
CA LYS A 227 11.55 -19.80 13.96
C LYS A 227 10.26 -19.07 14.37
N GLU A 228 10.37 -18.09 15.27
CA GLU A 228 9.23 -17.30 15.76
C GLU A 228 8.59 -16.45 14.66
N GLU A 229 9.41 -15.91 13.74
CA GLU A 229 8.94 -15.20 12.55
C GLU A 229 8.14 -16.17 11.66
N THR A 230 8.66 -17.36 11.39
CA THR A 230 7.99 -18.38 10.57
C THR A 230 6.66 -18.83 11.17
N GLU A 231 6.61 -19.06 12.49
CA GLU A 231 5.36 -19.39 13.21
C GLU A 231 4.34 -18.26 13.11
N THR A 232 4.79 -17.01 13.26
CA THR A 232 3.96 -15.82 13.12
C THR A 232 3.45 -15.65 11.69
N ILE A 233 4.30 -15.84 10.68
CA ILE A 233 3.96 -15.79 9.27
C ILE A 233 2.91 -16.84 8.95
N ASN A 234 3.11 -18.09 9.35
CA ASN A 234 2.14 -19.17 9.10
C ASN A 234 0.77 -18.89 9.74
N ARG A 235 0.75 -18.27 10.91
CA ARG A 235 -0.50 -17.84 11.57
C ARG A 235 -1.16 -16.68 10.81
N LEU A 236 -0.39 -15.67 10.41
CA LEU A 236 -0.89 -14.49 9.71
C LEU A 236 -1.30 -14.80 8.26
N ALA A 237 -0.65 -15.74 7.58
CA ALA A 237 -1.00 -16.15 6.23
C ALA A 237 -2.45 -16.67 6.16
N ARG A 238 -2.93 -17.36 7.21
CA ARG A 238 -4.34 -17.77 7.34
C ARG A 238 -5.31 -16.59 7.37
N LYS A 239 -4.89 -15.45 7.94
CA LYS A 239 -5.64 -14.19 7.89
C LYS A 239 -5.54 -13.58 6.49
N TYR A 240 -4.35 -13.47 5.90
CA TYR A 240 -4.18 -12.81 4.59
C TYR A 240 -4.74 -13.59 3.40
N SER A 241 -4.98 -14.89 3.55
CA SER A 241 -5.71 -15.74 2.59
C SER A 241 -7.22 -15.84 2.88
N SER A 242 -7.68 -15.31 4.01
CA SER A 242 -9.06 -15.48 4.47
C SER A 242 -10.03 -14.56 3.71
N PRO A 243 -11.20 -15.05 3.27
CA PRO A 243 -12.21 -14.22 2.65
C PRO A 243 -12.72 -13.10 3.58
N GLU A 244 -12.75 -13.34 4.88
CA GLU A 244 -13.14 -12.37 5.91
C GLU A 244 -12.19 -11.17 5.92
N TRP A 245 -10.89 -11.40 5.78
CA TRP A 245 -9.90 -10.33 5.69
C TRP A 245 -9.97 -9.62 4.33
N ILE A 246 -9.95 -10.38 3.23
CA ILE A 246 -9.86 -9.81 1.88
C ILE A 246 -11.15 -9.04 1.54
N PHE A 247 -12.30 -9.70 1.65
CA PHE A 247 -13.61 -9.19 1.22
C PHE A 247 -14.49 -8.73 2.39
N GLY A 248 -14.35 -9.35 3.56
CA GLY A 248 -15.28 -9.16 4.69
C GLY A 248 -15.09 -7.85 5.47
N MET A 249 -13.91 -7.24 5.43
CA MET A 249 -13.59 -6.09 6.29
C MET A 249 -14.39 -4.83 6.00
N ARG A 250 -14.71 -4.58 4.73
CA ARG A 250 -15.34 -3.35 4.25
C ARG A 250 -16.43 -3.73 3.26
N LYS A 251 -17.66 -3.92 3.75
CA LYS A 251 -18.82 -4.22 2.91
C LYS A 251 -19.65 -2.96 2.65
N PRO A 252 -20.03 -2.66 1.41
CA PRO A 252 -21.00 -1.61 1.11
C PRO A 252 -22.28 -1.76 1.96
N LEU A 253 -22.90 -0.63 2.30
CA LEU A 253 -24.17 -0.64 3.01
C LEU A 253 -25.28 -1.09 2.03
N GLU A 254 -26.25 -1.83 2.56
CA GLU A 254 -27.39 -2.36 1.78
C GLU A 254 -28.73 -1.82 2.30
N GLY A 255 -29.73 -1.80 1.42
CA GLY A 255 -31.10 -1.36 1.69
C GLY A 255 -31.38 0.10 1.31
N ASP A 256 -32.49 0.63 1.80
CA ASP A 256 -32.97 1.96 1.43
C ASP A 256 -32.32 3.08 2.24
N ASN A 257 -32.49 4.31 1.74
CA ASN A 257 -32.09 5.56 2.39
C ASN A 257 -30.58 5.66 2.70
N ILE A 258 -29.77 5.15 1.77
CA ILE A 258 -28.31 5.31 1.78
C ILE A 258 -27.97 6.54 0.94
N ARG A 259 -27.22 7.45 1.53
CA ARG A 259 -26.56 8.55 0.83
C ARG A 259 -25.13 8.15 0.51
N TYR A 260 -24.63 8.57 -0.65
CA TYR A 260 -23.28 8.27 -1.10
C TYR A 260 -22.62 9.53 -1.66
N LEU A 261 -21.36 9.74 -1.28
CA LEU A 261 -20.52 10.77 -1.86
C LEU A 261 -19.07 10.29 -1.91
N GLU A 262 -18.35 10.67 -2.96
CA GLU A 262 -16.91 10.48 -3.05
C GLU A 262 -16.21 11.79 -3.39
N ARG A 263 -15.01 11.98 -2.85
CA ARG A 263 -14.22 13.20 -3.04
C ARG A 263 -12.73 12.90 -3.05
N LYS A 264 -12.03 13.41 -4.06
CA LYS A 264 -10.57 13.42 -4.06
C LYS A 264 -10.08 14.58 -3.18
N LEU A 265 -9.47 14.24 -2.06
CA LEU A 265 -8.79 15.15 -1.14
C LEU A 265 -7.27 15.05 -1.33
N PRO A 266 -6.47 16.00 -0.79
CA PRO A 266 -5.00 15.96 -0.94
C PRO A 266 -4.35 14.67 -0.41
N GLY A 267 -4.98 14.03 0.58
CA GLY A 267 -4.55 12.77 1.19
C GLY A 267 -5.05 11.50 0.53
N GLY A 268 -5.98 11.60 -0.41
CA GLY A 268 -6.62 10.44 -1.03
C GLY A 268 -8.07 10.68 -1.43
N LEU A 269 -8.64 9.73 -2.17
CA LEU A 269 -10.06 9.58 -2.42
C LEU A 269 -10.71 9.05 -1.14
N VAL A 270 -11.73 9.77 -0.67
CA VAL A 270 -12.60 9.34 0.43
C VAL A 270 -14.00 9.12 -0.14
N LYS A 271 -14.57 7.96 0.15
CA LYS A 271 -15.92 7.53 -0.22
C LYS A 271 -16.71 7.32 1.06
N VAL A 272 -17.87 7.94 1.15
CA VAL A 272 -18.75 7.83 2.32
C VAL A 272 -20.09 7.26 1.88
N GLN A 273 -20.58 6.27 2.62
CA GLN A 273 -21.97 5.85 2.59
C GLN A 273 -22.60 6.12 3.97
N ILE A 274 -23.74 6.81 4.00
CA ILE A 274 -24.48 7.10 5.24
C ILE A 274 -25.89 6.55 5.09
N LYS A 275 -26.23 5.56 5.90
CA LYS A 275 -27.60 5.03 5.98
C LYS A 275 -28.36 5.74 7.08
N LEU A 276 -29.54 6.24 6.77
CA LEU A 276 -30.38 6.99 7.71
C LEU A 276 -31.63 6.19 8.14
N ALA A 277 -31.93 6.24 9.44
CA ALA A 277 -33.19 5.76 10.02
C ALA A 277 -34.15 6.95 10.20
N GLY A 278 -34.95 7.24 9.17
CA GLY A 278 -35.73 8.48 9.10
C GLY A 278 -34.89 9.64 8.56
N GLU A 279 -35.18 10.87 8.98
CA GLU A 279 -34.55 12.07 8.44
C GLU A 279 -33.26 12.48 9.19
N ASN A 280 -33.21 12.32 10.51
CA ASN A 280 -32.18 12.93 11.35
C ASN A 280 -31.33 11.94 12.16
N LEU A 281 -31.53 10.63 12.00
CA LEU A 281 -30.83 9.60 12.76
C LEU A 281 -29.96 8.75 11.82
N ILE A 282 -28.67 8.66 12.13
CA ILE A 282 -27.72 7.85 11.37
C ILE A 282 -27.83 6.40 11.82
N GLN A 283 -28.20 5.48 10.93
CA GLN A 283 -28.22 4.06 11.25
C GLN A 283 -26.82 3.44 11.19
N SER A 284 -26.03 3.83 10.18
CA SER A 284 -24.66 3.34 9.98
C SER A 284 -23.91 4.22 8.98
N VAL A 285 -22.59 4.28 9.13
CA VAL A 285 -21.67 4.96 8.21
C VAL A 285 -20.62 3.96 7.72
N LEU A 286 -20.23 4.08 6.44
CA LEU A 286 -19.06 3.40 5.88
C LEU A 286 -18.16 4.43 5.18
N ILE A 287 -16.92 4.55 5.64
CA ILE A 287 -15.90 5.47 5.14
C ILE A 287 -14.75 4.66 4.50
N THR A 288 -14.70 4.61 3.18
CA THR A 288 -13.71 3.82 2.42
C THR A 288 -12.86 4.73 1.56
N GLY A 289 -11.71 4.26 1.08
CA GLY A 289 -10.84 5.10 0.25
C GLY A 289 -9.40 4.64 0.17
N ASP A 290 -8.60 5.44 -0.52
CA ASP A 290 -7.16 5.21 -0.76
C ASP A 290 -6.26 6.05 0.17
N PHE A 291 -6.77 6.48 1.32
CA PHE A 291 -6.08 7.32 2.29
C PHE A 291 -5.23 6.53 3.29
N PHE A 292 -4.40 7.24 4.05
CA PHE A 292 -3.59 6.70 5.15
C PHE A 292 -3.98 7.32 6.48
N VAL A 293 -4.22 6.49 7.49
CA VAL A 293 -4.65 6.89 8.83
C VAL A 293 -3.93 6.08 9.91
N GLU A 294 -3.61 6.75 11.01
CA GLU A 294 -2.91 6.19 12.17
C GLU A 294 -3.69 6.54 13.47
N PRO A 295 -4.06 5.55 14.30
CA PRO A 295 -3.94 4.11 14.04
C PRO A 295 -4.83 3.67 12.86
N ARG A 296 -4.44 2.59 12.16
CA ARG A 296 -5.20 2.09 10.98
C ARG A 296 -6.66 1.76 11.30
N THR A 297 -6.96 1.41 12.55
CA THR A 297 -8.30 1.07 13.03
C THR A 297 -9.19 2.28 13.29
N ALA A 298 -8.64 3.50 13.31
CA ALA A 298 -9.35 4.70 13.74
C ALA A 298 -10.66 4.97 12.97
N ILE A 299 -10.72 4.59 11.70
CA ILE A 299 -11.94 4.77 10.89
C ILE A 299 -13.11 3.93 11.43
N TYR A 300 -12.86 2.73 11.93
CA TYR A 300 -13.90 1.91 12.55
C TYR A 300 -14.45 2.58 13.82
N ASP A 301 -13.59 3.25 14.59
CA ASP A 301 -13.99 3.98 15.78
C ASP A 301 -14.90 5.17 15.42
N LEU A 302 -14.59 5.88 14.33
CA LEU A 302 -15.44 6.97 13.83
C LEU A 302 -16.80 6.44 13.35
N GLU A 303 -16.81 5.35 12.59
CA GLU A 303 -18.04 4.71 12.12
C GLU A 303 -18.91 4.23 13.29
N ALA A 304 -18.29 3.69 14.35
CA ALA A 304 -18.99 3.27 15.56
C ALA A 304 -19.57 4.45 16.34
N ARG A 305 -18.83 5.56 16.46
CA ARG A 305 -19.31 6.81 17.09
C ARG A 305 -20.51 7.42 16.39
N LEU A 306 -20.49 7.41 15.06
CA LEU A 306 -21.57 7.95 14.23
C LEU A 306 -22.78 7.01 14.12
N LYS A 307 -22.63 5.74 14.51
CA LYS A 307 -23.72 4.78 14.46
C LYS A 307 -24.77 5.12 15.53
N TRP A 308 -26.01 5.30 15.09
CA TRP A 308 -27.14 5.73 15.92
C TRP A 308 -27.02 7.13 16.53
N SER A 309 -26.11 7.96 16.03
CA SER A 309 -26.04 9.38 16.40
C SER A 309 -27.00 10.22 15.55
N ARG A 310 -27.27 11.45 16.00
CA ARG A 310 -28.04 12.40 15.19
C ARG A 310 -27.17 13.05 14.14
N VAL A 311 -27.77 13.45 13.03
CA VAL A 311 -27.09 14.21 11.96
C VAL A 311 -26.45 15.51 12.52
N GLU A 312 -27.09 16.16 13.50
CA GLU A 312 -26.57 17.37 14.14
C GLU A 312 -25.28 17.15 14.96
N ASP A 313 -25.00 15.90 15.38
CA ASP A 313 -23.85 15.56 16.22
C ASP A 313 -22.57 15.27 15.42
N ILE A 314 -22.66 15.13 14.09
CA ILE A 314 -21.54 14.74 13.21
C ILE A 314 -20.32 15.60 13.43
N ASP A 315 -20.50 16.92 13.52
CA ASP A 315 -19.40 17.86 13.73
C ASP A 315 -18.65 17.48 15.00
N ASN A 316 -19.36 17.40 16.12
CA ASN A 316 -18.77 17.18 17.44
C ASN A 316 -18.07 15.83 17.52
N GLU A 317 -18.69 14.76 16.99
CA GLU A 317 -18.08 13.43 16.96
C GLU A 317 -16.80 13.41 16.13
N ILE A 318 -16.79 14.03 14.94
CA ILE A 318 -15.58 14.12 14.12
C ILE A 318 -14.52 14.97 14.83
N LYS A 319 -14.88 16.11 15.46
CA LYS A 319 -13.92 16.95 16.19
C LYS A 319 -13.26 16.18 17.32
N GLU A 320 -14.05 15.43 18.09
CA GLU A 320 -13.55 14.67 19.23
C GLU A 320 -12.67 13.50 18.78
N TRP A 321 -13.12 12.76 17.76
CA TRP A 321 -12.36 11.66 17.18
C TRP A 321 -11.00 12.12 16.62
N TYR A 322 -10.98 13.26 15.92
CA TYR A 322 -9.77 13.77 15.27
C TYR A 322 -8.63 14.11 16.23
N LYS A 323 -8.92 14.39 17.51
CA LYS A 323 -7.90 14.75 18.51
C LYS A 323 -6.84 13.68 18.72
N ASN A 324 -7.20 12.42 18.49
CA ASN A 324 -6.34 11.26 18.75
C ASN A 324 -5.93 10.50 17.47
N VAL A 325 -6.21 11.08 16.30
CA VAL A 325 -6.05 10.39 15.01
C VAL A 325 -5.27 11.26 14.06
N LYS A 326 -4.35 10.64 13.34
CA LYS A 326 -3.60 11.28 12.27
C LYS A 326 -4.00 10.68 10.94
N ILE A 327 -4.58 11.48 10.06
CA ILE A 327 -4.85 11.11 8.67
C ILE A 327 -4.02 12.00 7.75
N LEU A 328 -3.29 11.40 6.83
CA LEU A 328 -2.34 12.14 5.99
C LEU A 328 -3.09 12.93 4.91
N GLY A 329 -2.89 14.25 4.88
CA GLY A 329 -3.42 15.11 3.79
C GLY A 329 -4.93 15.30 3.77
N ILE A 330 -5.63 14.89 4.84
CA ILE A 330 -7.06 15.16 5.04
C ILE A 330 -7.16 15.94 6.35
N THR A 331 -7.97 16.99 6.38
CA THR A 331 -8.21 17.79 7.58
C THR A 331 -9.55 17.42 8.22
N GLN A 332 -9.70 17.79 9.49
CA GLN A 332 -10.95 17.63 10.22
C GLN A 332 -12.12 18.29 9.48
N GLU A 333 -11.89 19.48 8.94
CA GLU A 333 -12.89 20.24 8.20
C GLU A 333 -13.24 19.58 6.86
N ASP A 334 -12.27 18.95 6.19
CA ASP A 334 -12.53 18.18 4.97
C ASP A 334 -13.51 17.03 5.23
N LEU A 335 -13.32 16.27 6.32
CA LEU A 335 -14.22 15.18 6.69
C LEU A 335 -15.61 15.68 7.07
N ILE A 336 -15.71 16.74 7.88
CA ILE A 336 -17.00 17.31 8.27
C ILE A 336 -17.79 17.77 7.04
N ASN A 337 -17.13 18.50 6.14
CA ASN A 337 -17.78 19.00 4.92
C ASN A 337 -18.20 17.86 3.99
N LEU A 338 -17.37 16.82 3.86
CA LEU A 338 -17.71 15.63 3.08
C LEU A 338 -18.97 14.94 3.64
N MET A 339 -19.03 14.73 4.95
CA MET A 339 -20.16 14.08 5.62
C MET A 339 -21.45 14.90 5.50
N LYS A 340 -21.36 16.23 5.69
CA LYS A 340 -22.51 17.13 5.53
C LYS A 340 -23.02 17.18 4.11
N GLU A 341 -22.13 17.20 3.13
CA GLU A 341 -22.53 17.22 1.73
C GLU A 341 -23.16 15.90 1.29
N ALA A 342 -22.68 14.77 1.82
CA ALA A 342 -23.33 13.49 1.60
C ALA A 342 -24.76 13.45 2.16
N LEU A 343 -25.10 14.26 3.17
CA LEU A 343 -26.43 14.30 3.78
C LEU A 343 -27.40 15.28 3.12
N LYS A 344 -26.92 16.15 2.23
CA LYS A 344 -27.77 16.98 1.38
C LYS A 344 -28.37 16.13 0.26
#